data_AF-N1PLU5-F1
#
_entry.id   AF-N1PLU5-F1
#
_cell.length_a   1.000
_cell.length_b   1.000
_cell.length_c   1.000
_cell.angle_alpha   90.00
_cell.angle_beta   90.00
_cell.angle_gamma   90.00
#
_symmetry.space_group_name_H-M   'P 1'
#
loop_
_entity.id
_entity.type
_entity.pdbx_description
1 polymer ?
#
loop_
_entity_poly.entity_id
_entity_poly.type
_entity_poly.pdbx_seq_one_letter_code
_entity_poly.pdbx_strand_id
1 'polypeptide(L)'
;CGRTPEEARSAGCIFDVMMDEWLPLSCYDRDLTEEFRSIKDWPFYSDANQTQRLTEEELSQRPVAHTTLEYHVAHCSFALRKLHRAIAQGRQIETNVAAEAHTTHCAEFL
;
A
#
# COMPACT_ATOMS: atom_id res chain seq x y z
N CYS A 1 3.07 12.02 5.28
CA CYS A 1 1.68 12.45 5.50
C CYS A 1 1.39 12.66 6.98
N GLY A 2 2.20 13.46 7.69
CA GLY A 2 2.12 13.51 9.15
C GLY A 2 2.52 12.18 9.81
N ARG A 3 2.16 12.03 11.09
CA ARG A 3 2.39 10.86 11.95
C ARG A 3 1.10 10.15 12.34
N THR A 4 -0.06 10.75 12.10
CA THR A 4 -1.37 10.14 12.34
C THR A 4 -2.26 10.17 11.09
N PRO A 5 -3.25 9.27 10.98
CA PRO A 5 -4.23 9.31 9.90
C PRO A 5 -4.98 10.64 9.80
N GLU A 6 -5.28 11.30 10.92
CA GLU A 6 -5.92 12.62 10.94
C GLU A 6 -5.02 13.70 10.35
N GLU A 7 -3.73 13.69 10.67
CA GLU A 7 -2.75 14.58 10.04
C GLU A 7 -2.63 14.30 8.54
N ALA A 8 -2.63 13.02 8.14
CA ALA A 8 -2.59 12.61 6.74
C ALA A 8 -3.79 13.15 5.95
N ARG A 9 -5.00 12.96 6.46
CA ARG A 9 -6.24 13.48 5.86
C ARG A 9 -6.23 15.00 5.78
N SER A 10 -5.83 15.66 6.87
CA SER A 10 -5.74 17.12 6.93
C SER A 10 -4.73 17.69 5.93
N ALA A 11 -3.67 16.92 5.63
CA ALA A 11 -2.66 17.26 4.62
C ALA A 11 -3.08 16.90 3.18
N GLY A 12 -4.28 16.36 2.96
CA GLY A 12 -4.76 15.94 1.64
C GLY A 12 -4.08 14.69 1.08
N CYS A 13 -3.49 13.86 1.95
CA CYS A 13 -2.96 12.57 1.55
C CYS A 13 -4.07 11.56 1.28
N ILE A 14 -3.75 10.56 0.45
CA ILE A 14 -4.65 9.48 0.04
C ILE A 14 -4.17 8.19 0.68
N PHE A 15 -5.08 7.44 1.29
CA PHE A 15 -4.78 6.09 1.74
C PHE A 15 -4.77 5.13 0.54
N ASP A 16 -3.63 4.49 0.30
CA ASP A 16 -3.41 3.57 -0.81
C ASP A 16 -3.44 2.13 -0.30
N VAL A 17 -4.58 1.44 -0.46
CA VAL A 17 -4.75 0.04 -0.02
C VAL A 17 -3.76 -0.92 -0.69
N MET A 18 -3.21 -0.56 -1.85
CA MET A 18 -2.20 -1.36 -2.52
C MET A 18 -0.91 -1.41 -1.70
N MET A 19 -0.52 -0.27 -1.12
CA MET A 19 0.70 -0.13 -0.31
C MET A 19 0.44 -0.15 1.20
N ASP A 20 -0.83 -0.20 1.63
CA ASP A 20 -1.26 -0.06 3.03
C ASP A 20 -0.64 1.19 3.70
N GLU A 21 -0.65 2.32 2.99
CA GLU A 21 0.04 3.54 3.40
C GLU A 21 -0.71 4.83 3.03
N TRP A 22 -0.58 5.86 3.87
CA TRP A 22 -1.00 7.23 3.54
C TRP A 22 0.05 7.93 2.67
N LEU A 23 -0.32 8.24 1.43
CA LEU A 23 0.58 8.80 0.43
C LEU A 23 0.23 10.24 0.06
N PRO A 24 1.23 11.12 -0.16
CA PRO A 24 0.99 12.39 -0.83
C PRO A 24 0.44 12.16 -2.24
N LEU A 25 -0.38 13.07 -2.73
CA LEU A 25 -0.96 12.95 -4.08
C LEU A 25 0.11 12.78 -5.18
N SER A 26 1.31 13.34 -4.99
CA SER A 26 2.41 13.20 -5.94
C SER A 26 3.01 11.78 -6.02
N CYS A 27 2.88 10.97 -4.97
CA CYS A 27 3.31 9.57 -4.93
C CYS A 27 2.18 8.57 -5.22
N TYR A 28 0.92 9.03 -5.19
CA TYR A 28 -0.24 8.16 -5.43
C TYR A 28 -0.39 7.85 -6.93
N ASP A 29 -0.34 6.56 -7.28
CA ASP A 29 -0.56 6.05 -8.63
C ASP A 29 -1.98 5.49 -8.76
N ARG A 30 -2.94 6.41 -8.94
CA ARG A 30 -4.37 6.10 -8.98
C ARG A 30 -4.72 4.94 -9.92
N ASP A 31 -4.18 4.96 -11.14
CA ASP A 31 -4.50 3.96 -12.15
C ASP A 31 -4.00 2.57 -11.73
N LEU A 32 -2.80 2.50 -11.14
CA LEU A 32 -2.23 1.23 -10.68
C LEU A 32 -2.98 0.70 -9.44
N THR A 33 -3.37 1.57 -8.51
CA THR A 33 -4.19 1.21 -7.35
C THR A 33 -5.59 0.73 -7.78
N GLU A 34 -6.20 1.36 -8.78
CA GLU A 34 -7.50 0.92 -9.33
C GLU A 34 -7.39 -0.44 -10.03
N GLU A 35 -6.31 -0.68 -10.76
CA GLU A 35 -6.02 -2.00 -11.32
C GLU A 35 -5.89 -3.05 -10.22
N PHE A 36 -5.11 -2.76 -9.16
CA PHE A 36 -4.95 -3.64 -8.01
C PHE A 36 -6.29 -3.99 -7.36
N ARG A 37 -7.17 -3.00 -7.18
CA ARG A 37 -8.53 -3.18 -6.63
C ARG A 37 -9.44 -4.00 -7.54
N SER A 38 -9.24 -3.94 -8.85
CA SER A 38 -10.07 -4.67 -9.81
C SER A 38 -9.82 -6.19 -9.81
N ILE A 39 -8.63 -6.62 -9.36
CA ILE A 39 -8.24 -8.04 -9.36
C ILE A 39 -9.02 -8.81 -8.31
N LYS A 40 -9.11 -8.28 -7.09
CA LYS A 40 -9.74 -8.96 -5.96
C LYS A 40 -10.12 -7.97 -4.87
N ASP A 41 -11.13 -8.34 -4.09
CA ASP A 41 -11.40 -7.74 -2.79
C ASP A 41 -10.37 -8.25 -1.77
N TRP A 42 -9.37 -7.43 -1.46
CA TRP A 42 -8.24 -7.78 -0.60
C TRP A 42 -8.60 -7.64 0.88
N PRO A 43 -8.70 -8.73 1.66
CA PRO A 43 -9.15 -8.64 3.03
C PRO A 43 -7.99 -8.34 3.99
N PHE A 44 -8.23 -7.38 4.88
CA PHE A 44 -7.38 -7.10 6.03
C PHE A 44 -8.13 -7.42 7.32
N TYR A 45 -7.39 -7.72 8.37
CA TYR A 45 -7.91 -8.21 9.64
C TYR A 45 -7.22 -7.53 10.82
N SER A 46 -7.95 -7.35 11.93
CA SER A 46 -7.40 -6.79 13.16
C SER A 46 -6.58 -7.81 13.97
N ASP A 47 -6.72 -9.10 13.65
CA ASP A 47 -6.11 -10.21 14.37
C ASP A 47 -5.42 -11.22 13.43
N ALA A 48 -4.38 -11.88 13.95
CA ALA A 48 -3.60 -12.86 13.21
C ALA A 48 -4.40 -14.13 12.83
N ASN A 49 -5.48 -14.43 13.56
CA ASN A 49 -6.36 -15.57 13.23
C ASN A 49 -7.33 -15.23 12.09
N GLN A 50 -7.28 -14.01 11.54
CA GLN A 50 -8.10 -13.54 10.42
C GLN A 50 -9.61 -13.65 10.68
N THR A 51 -10.03 -13.35 11.91
CA THR A 51 -11.43 -13.50 12.35
C THR A 51 -12.22 -12.20 12.27
N GLN A 52 -11.55 -11.06 12.42
CA GLN A 52 -12.17 -9.73 12.43
C GLN A 52 -11.71 -8.92 11.22
N ARG A 53 -12.51 -9.00 10.15
CA ARG A 53 -12.25 -8.27 8.92
C ARG A 53 -12.41 -6.76 9.13
N LEU A 54 -11.47 -5.99 8.58
CA LEU A 54 -11.45 -4.54 8.59
C LEU A 54 -12.09 -3.97 7.32
N THR A 55 -12.82 -2.87 7.49
CA THR A 55 -13.11 -1.94 6.39
C THR A 55 -11.86 -1.15 6.04
N GLU A 56 -11.83 -0.53 4.85
CA GLU A 56 -10.70 0.32 4.45
C GLU A 56 -10.55 1.55 5.36
N GLU A 57 -11.67 2.10 5.84
CA GLU A 57 -11.63 3.19 6.81
C GLU A 57 -10.92 2.74 8.09
N GLU A 58 -11.30 1.60 8.67
CA GLU A 58 -10.66 1.06 9.88
C GLU A 58 -9.20 0.68 9.65
N LEU A 59 -8.87 0.12 8.48
CA LEU A 59 -7.50 -0.18 8.09
C LEU A 59 -6.65 1.10 8.07
N SER A 60 -7.17 2.17 7.45
CA SER A 60 -6.48 3.46 7.34
C SER A 60 -6.16 4.12 8.68
N GLN A 61 -6.81 3.68 9.77
CA GLN A 61 -6.60 4.18 11.12
C GLN A 61 -5.61 3.34 11.96
N ARG A 62 -5.17 2.18 11.45
CA ARG A 62 -4.42 1.21 12.24
C ARG A 62 -2.93 1.21 11.90
N PRO A 63 -2.05 1.10 12.90
CA PRO A 63 -0.62 0.95 12.66
C PRO A 63 -0.23 -0.47 12.25
N VAL A 64 -1.09 -1.47 12.53
CA VAL A 64 -0.86 -2.88 12.25
C VAL A 64 -2.17 -3.51 11.79
N ALA A 65 -2.09 -4.28 10.71
CA ALA A 65 -3.15 -5.15 10.22
C ALA A 65 -2.55 -6.48 9.73
N HIS A 66 -3.41 -7.50 9.66
CA HIS A 66 -3.06 -8.80 9.11
C HIS A 66 -3.78 -8.99 7.78
N THR A 67 -3.16 -9.68 6.84
CA THR A 67 -3.72 -9.90 5.51
C THR A 67 -3.36 -11.29 5.00
N THR A 68 -3.81 -11.61 3.80
CA THR A 68 -3.58 -12.91 3.16
C THR A 68 -2.22 -12.97 2.48
N LEU A 69 -1.68 -14.19 2.35
CA LEU A 69 -0.49 -14.44 1.52
C LEU A 69 -0.69 -13.96 0.08
N GLU A 70 -1.89 -14.12 -0.47
CA GLU A 70 -2.24 -13.69 -1.82
C GLU A 70 -2.12 -12.16 -1.98
N TYR A 71 -2.61 -11.39 -1.01
CA TYR A 71 -2.41 -9.94 -0.99
C TYR A 71 -0.92 -9.62 -0.97
N HIS A 72 -0.13 -10.28 -0.12
CA HIS A 72 1.29 -9.98 0.02
C HIS A 72 2.05 -10.24 -1.29
N VAL A 73 1.81 -11.37 -1.96
CA VAL A 73 2.40 -11.65 -3.29
C VAL A 73 2.00 -10.60 -4.33
N ALA A 74 0.73 -10.19 -4.35
CA ALA A 74 0.26 -9.15 -5.25
C ALA A 74 0.89 -7.79 -4.93
N HIS A 75 0.94 -7.40 -3.66
CA HIS A 75 1.61 -6.19 -3.16
C HIS A 75 3.07 -6.12 -3.63
N CYS A 76 3.84 -7.21 -3.46
CA CYS A 76 5.24 -7.27 -3.91
C CYS A 76 5.37 -7.00 -5.42
N SER A 77 4.53 -7.65 -6.22
CA SER A 77 4.52 -7.47 -7.68
C SER A 77 4.13 -6.05 -8.08
N PHE A 78 3.14 -5.47 -7.41
CA PHE A 78 2.65 -4.12 -7.69
C PHE A 78 3.59 -3.01 -7.18
N ALA A 79 4.31 -3.22 -6.08
CA ALA A 79 5.35 -2.30 -5.61
C ALA A 79 6.48 -2.15 -6.66
N LEU A 80 6.93 -3.27 -7.25
CA LEU A 80 7.91 -3.25 -8.34
C LEU A 80 7.39 -2.49 -9.58
N ARG A 81 6.12 -2.70 -9.94
CA ARG A 81 5.47 -1.97 -11.03
C ARG A 81 5.36 -0.48 -10.73
N LYS A 82 5.00 -0.10 -9.51
CA LYS A 82 4.91 1.29 -9.06
C LYS A 82 6.28 1.98 -9.15
N LEU A 83 7.34 1.32 -8.66
CA LEU A 83 8.71 1.79 -8.78
C LEU A 83 9.13 2.03 -10.23
N HIS A 84 8.90 1.04 -11.10
CA HIS A 84 9.23 1.16 -12.51
C HIS A 84 8.46 2.31 -13.19
N ARG A 85 7.15 2.44 -12.92
CA ARG A 85 6.31 3.52 -13.46
C ARG A 85 6.79 4.89 -13.00
N ALA A 86 7.16 5.03 -11.72
CA ALA A 86 7.70 6.28 -11.20
C ALA A 86 8.98 6.69 -11.92
N ILE A 87 9.91 5.76 -12.13
CA ILE A 87 11.15 6.00 -12.89
C ILE A 87 10.84 6.38 -14.35
N ALA A 88 10.02 5.58 -15.04
CA ALA A 88 9.72 5.79 -16.45
C ALA A 88 9.00 7.11 -16.73
N GLN A 89 8.19 7.58 -15.78
CA GLN A 89 7.39 8.80 -15.91
C GLN A 89 8.02 10.02 -15.20
N GLY A 90 9.15 9.85 -14.51
CA GLY A 90 9.76 10.90 -13.69
C GLY A 90 8.86 11.37 -12.54
N ARG A 91 8.02 10.47 -11.99
CA ARG A 91 7.12 10.78 -10.86
C ARG A 91 7.84 10.59 -9.53
N GLN A 92 7.32 11.26 -8.50
CA GLN A 92 7.74 11.00 -7.12
C GLN A 92 7.25 9.63 -6.67
N ILE A 93 7.98 9.03 -5.74
CA ILE A 93 7.62 7.77 -5.10
C ILE A 93 7.96 7.85 -3.61
N GLU A 94 7.16 7.19 -2.80
CA GLU A 94 7.37 7.09 -1.36
C GLU A 94 8.66 6.34 -1.01
N THR A 95 9.24 6.71 0.12
CA THR A 95 10.50 6.15 0.61
C THR A 95 10.42 4.64 0.82
N ASN A 96 9.27 4.12 1.25
CA ASN A 96 9.09 2.70 1.51
C ASN A 96 9.27 1.87 0.24
N VAL A 97 8.62 2.24 -0.87
CA VAL A 97 8.81 1.54 -2.15
C VAL A 97 10.15 1.86 -2.81
N ALA A 98 10.68 3.08 -2.61
CA ALA A 98 11.98 3.48 -3.13
C ALA A 98 13.16 2.77 -2.45
N ALA A 99 12.98 2.24 -1.24
CA ALA A 99 14.03 1.57 -0.50
C ALA A 99 14.43 0.26 -1.19
N GLU A 100 15.74 0.09 -1.44
CA GLU A 100 16.27 -1.16 -1.98
C GLU A 100 15.88 -2.37 -1.13
N ALA A 101 15.90 -2.21 0.20
CA ALA A 101 15.47 -3.24 1.14
C ALA A 101 14.04 -3.75 0.89
N HIS A 102 13.13 -2.88 0.42
CA HIS A 102 11.78 -3.28 0.07
C HIS A 102 11.75 -4.18 -1.16
N THR A 103 12.53 -3.83 -2.19
CA THR A 103 12.69 -4.67 -3.39
C THR A 103 13.35 -6.01 -3.06
N THR A 104 14.40 -6.01 -2.24
CA THR A 104 15.08 -7.24 -1.80
C THR A 104 14.14 -8.17 -1.04
N HIS A 105 13.38 -7.64 -0.08
CA HIS A 105 12.36 -8.42 0.64
C HIS A 105 11.35 -9.05 -0.31
N CYS A 106 10.83 -8.27 -1.25
CA CYS A 106 9.89 -8.78 -2.26
C CYS A 106 10.50 -9.90 -3.10
N ALA A 107 11.77 -9.75 -3.52
CA ALA A 107 12.45 -10.74 -4.35
C ALA A 107 12.76 -12.05 -3.61
N GLU A 108 13.03 -11.99 -2.30
CA GLU A 108 13.33 -13.18 -1.48
C GLU A 108 12.06 -13.92 -1.02
N PHE A 109 10.92 -13.23 -1.01
CA PHE A 109 9.63 -13.79 -0.61
C PHE A 109 8.91 -14.56 -1.73
N LEU A 110 9.12 -14.16 -2.98
CA LEU A 110 8.51 -14.75 -4.18
C LEU A 110 9.17 -16.08 -4.59
#